data_AF-A0A2E3USJ7-F1
#
_entry.id   AF-A0A2E3USJ7-F1
#
_cell.length_a   1.000
_cell.length_b   1.000
_cell.length_c   1.000
_cell.angle_alpha   90.00
_cell.angle_beta   90.00
_cell.angle_gamma   90.00
#
_symmetry.space_group_name_H-M   'P 1'
#
loop_
_entity.id
_entity.type
_entity.pdbx_description
1 polymer ?
#
loop_
_entity_poly.entity_id
_entity_poly.type
_entity_poly.pdbx_seq_one_letter_code
_entity_poly.pdbx_strand_id
1 'polypeptide(L)' 'MDNELNEEFESNKIKRLPPSVVKDIELKNQARRLAKLAPIRIRVRACISCTQLFESAGNRTCGCNTRSTGFIAGREII' A
#
# COMPACT_ATOMS: atom_id res chain seq x y z
N MET A 1 27.20 -11.93 -19.12
CA MET A 1 26.16 -11.52 -20.11
C MET A 1 24.95 -11.15 -19.28
N ASP A 2 25.11 -10.00 -18.68
CA ASP A 2 24.36 -9.47 -17.56
C ASP A 2 23.22 -8.65 -18.15
N ASN A 3 21.97 -9.08 -17.90
CA ASN A 3 20.79 -8.35 -18.33
C ASN A 3 19.67 -8.54 -17.28
N GLU A 4 19.89 -7.98 -16.08
CA GLU A 4 18.88 -7.81 -15.03
C GLU A 4 18.77 -6.34 -14.60
N LEU A 5 18.88 -5.39 -15.55
CA LEU A 5 18.78 -3.95 -15.30
C LEU A 5 17.58 -3.34 -16.02
N ASN A 6 16.35 -3.78 -15.71
CA ASN A 6 15.17 -3.16 -16.33
C ASN A 6 13.89 -3.11 -15.48
N GLU A 7 14.00 -2.93 -14.15
CA GLU A 7 12.84 -2.57 -13.31
C GLU A 7 13.09 -1.36 -12.38
N GLU A 8 14.19 -0.62 -12.53
CA GLU A 8 14.49 0.51 -11.63
C GLU A 8 13.98 1.90 -12.08
N PHE A 9 13.43 2.05 -13.29
CA PHE A 9 13.14 3.38 -13.88
C PHE A 9 11.67 3.87 -13.90
N GLU A 10 10.75 3.23 -13.17
CA GLU A 10 9.38 3.75 -12.92
C GLU A 10 9.07 4.00 -11.43
N SER A 11 10.07 3.78 -10.56
CA SER A 11 9.91 3.75 -9.11
C SER A 11 9.75 5.13 -8.43
N ASN A 12 10.04 6.23 -9.14
CA ASN A 12 9.99 7.59 -8.58
C ASN A 12 8.59 8.23 -8.51
N LYS A 13 7.54 7.59 -9.06
CA LYS A 13 6.17 8.13 -9.02
C LYS A 13 5.30 7.52 -7.92
N ILE A 14 5.74 6.40 -7.32
CA ILE A 14 4.94 5.62 -6.38
C ILE A 14 5.33 5.99 -4.94
N LYS A 15 4.36 6.49 -4.17
CA LYS A 15 4.52 6.70 -2.72
C LYS A 15 4.59 5.36 -2.00
N ARG A 16 5.78 4.95 -1.59
CA ARG A 16 6.01 3.69 -0.88
C ARG A 16 5.60 3.79 0.59
N LEU A 17 5.26 2.65 1.19
CA LEU A 17 5.01 2.56 2.62
C LEU A 17 6.33 2.79 3.39
N PRO A 18 6.30 3.45 4.55
CA PRO A 18 7.48 3.56 5.40
C PRO A 18 8.03 2.17 5.77
N PRO A 19 9.36 1.99 5.87
CA PRO A 19 9.97 0.71 6.23
C PRO A 19 9.47 0.13 7.56
N SER A 20 9.16 1.00 8.53
CA SER A 20 8.55 0.60 9.81
C SER A 20 7.21 -0.11 9.62
N VAL A 21 6.38 0.44 8.74
CA VAL A 21 5.06 -0.10 8.43
C VAL A 21 5.15 -1.43 7.67
N VAL A 22 6.16 -1.60 6.83
CA VAL A 22 6.44 -2.86 6.13
C VAL A 22 6.84 -3.95 7.13
N LYS A 23 7.78 -3.65 8.04
CA LYS A 23 8.19 -4.57 9.11
C LYS A 23 7.03 -5.01 10.00
N ASP A 24 6.14 -4.08 10.35
CA ASP A 24 4.93 -4.42 11.12
C ASP A 24 4.00 -5.39 10.38
N ILE A 25 3.86 -5.23 9.05
CA ILE A 25 3.06 -6.13 8.22
C ILE A 25 3.70 -7.52 8.18
N GLU A 26 5.03 -7.60 8.04
CA GLU A 26 5.77 -8.86 8.04
C GLU A 26 5.57 -9.62 9.35
N LEU A 27 5.72 -8.94 10.49
CA LEU A 27 5.48 -9.54 11.82
C LEU A 27 4.04 -10.05 11.97
N LYS A 28 3.06 -9.25 11.53
CA LYS A 28 1.63 -9.68 11.52
C LYS A 28 1.41 -10.86 10.59
N ASN A 29 2.09 -10.93 9.45
CA ASN A 29 1.99 -12.04 8.51
C ASN A 29 2.59 -13.32 9.08
N GLN A 30 3.66 -13.25 9.87
CA GLN A 30 4.18 -14.41 10.60
C GLN A 30 3.11 -14.97 11.55
N ALA A 31 2.46 -14.12 12.35
CA ALA A 31 1.37 -14.53 13.23
C ALA A 31 0.17 -15.11 12.46
N ARG A 32 -0.22 -14.49 11.35
CA ARG A 32 -1.31 -14.97 10.48
C ARG A 32 -0.99 -16.32 9.84
N ARG A 33 0.27 -16.54 9.46
CA ARG A 33 0.75 -17.83 8.93
C ARG A 33 0.60 -18.94 9.97
N LEU A 34 0.98 -18.67 11.22
CA LEU A 34 0.81 -19.62 12.33
C LEU A 34 -0.68 -19.94 12.57
N ALA A 35 -1.55 -18.94 12.43
CA ALA A 35 -3.00 -19.08 12.56
C ALA A 35 -3.72 -19.61 11.29
N LYS A 36 -2.99 -20.01 10.24
CA LYS A 36 -3.54 -20.42 8.92
C LYS A 36 -4.46 -19.38 8.29
N LEU A 37 -4.25 -18.10 8.58
CA LEU A 37 -4.98 -16.98 8.00
C LEU A 37 -4.26 -16.46 6.75
N ALA A 38 -5.03 -15.92 5.80
CA ALA A 38 -4.48 -15.31 4.59
C ALA A 38 -3.55 -14.13 4.96
N PRO A 39 -2.40 -13.96 4.28
CA PRO A 39 -1.46 -12.87 4.56
C PRO A 39 -2.01 -11.51 4.10
N ILE A 40 -1.60 -10.46 4.79
CA ILE A 40 -1.75 -9.07 4.38
C ILE A 40 -0.81 -8.82 3.21
N ARG A 41 -1.37 -8.44 2.06
CA ARG A 41 -0.61 -8.11 0.86
C ARG A 41 -0.53 -6.60 0.69
N ILE A 42 0.67 -6.09 0.42
CA ILE A 42 0.88 -4.71 -0.03
C ILE A 42 0.56 -4.66 -1.52
N ARG A 43 -0.21 -3.65 -1.95
CA ARG A 43 -0.57 -3.43 -3.36
C ARG A 43 -0.38 -1.96 -3.71
N VAL A 44 0.06 -1.70 -4.93
CA VAL A 44 0.06 -0.35 -5.49
C VAL A 44 -1.37 -0.01 -5.92
N ARG A 45 -1.85 1.17 -5.54
CA ARG A 45 -3.16 1.72 -5.91
C ARG A 45 -3.02 3.15 -6.37
N ALA A 46 -3.94 3.62 -7.22
CA ALA A 46 -4.08 5.03 -7.53
C ALA A 46 -4.97 5.71 -6.48
N CYS A 47 -4.53 6.85 -5.94
CA CYS A 47 -5.35 7.63 -5.03
C CYS A 47 -6.50 8.29 -5.78
N ILE A 48 -7.74 8.15 -5.32
CA ILE A 48 -8.89 8.77 -5.99
C ILE A 48 -8.82 10.30 -5.92
N SER A 49 -8.27 10.86 -4.83
CA SER A 49 -8.22 12.31 -4.63
C SER A 49 -7.08 13.01 -5.37
N CYS A 50 -5.87 12.45 -5.36
CA CYS A 50 -4.71 13.09 -5.99
C CYS A 50 -4.15 12.33 -7.20
N THR A 51 -4.81 11.24 -7.62
CA THR A 51 -4.43 10.36 -8.75
C THR A 51 -3.04 9.70 -8.64
N GLN A 52 -2.30 9.95 -7.58
CA GLN A 52 -0.94 9.45 -7.41
C GLN A 52 -0.94 7.98 -7.02
N LEU A 53 0.02 7.24 -7.55
CA LEU A 53 0.26 5.83 -7.20
C LEU A 53 0.89 5.74 -5.80
N PHE A 54 0.40 4.80 -4.99
CA PHE A 54 0.92 4.57 -3.65
C PHE A 54 0.78 3.11 -3.20
N GLU A 55 1.67 2.67 -2.33
CA GLU A 55 1.60 1.36 -1.68
C GLU A 55 0.57 1.39 -0.53
N SER A 56 -0.28 0.37 -0.51
CA SER A 56 -1.33 0.22 0.50
C SER A 56 -1.40 -1.23 0.99
N ALA A 57 -1.61 -1.40 2.29
CA ALA A 57 -1.97 -2.67 2.90
C ALA A 57 -3.35 -2.51 3.54
N GLY A 58 -4.35 -3.26 3.06
CA GLY A 58 -5.74 -3.15 3.55
C GLY A 58 -6.45 -1.88 3.08
N ASN A 59 -7.06 -1.14 4.03
CA ASN A 59 -7.85 0.08 3.79
C ASN A 59 -7.06 1.38 3.99
N ARG A 60 -5.73 1.33 3.83
CA ARG A 60 -4.87 2.51 4.02
C ARG A 60 -5.06 3.52 2.88
N THR A 61 -5.07 4.80 3.25
CA THR A 61 -5.23 5.96 2.35
C THR A 61 -3.87 6.46 1.86
N CYS A 62 -3.86 7.19 0.76
CA CYS A 62 -2.62 7.63 0.09
C CYS A 62 -1.85 8.74 0.80
N GLY A 63 -2.37 9.24 1.93
CA GLY A 63 -1.75 10.32 2.71
C GLY A 63 -1.68 11.67 1.99
N CYS A 64 -2.31 11.83 0.81
CA CYS A 64 -2.47 13.16 0.23
C CYS A 64 -3.44 13.94 1.12
N ASN A 65 -3.05 15.14 1.53
CA ASN A 65 -3.73 15.99 2.52
C ASN A 65 -5.01 16.64 1.95
N THR A 66 -5.78 15.89 1.16
CA THR A 66 -7.06 16.34 0.63
C THR A 66 -8.12 16.09 1.69
N ARG A 67 -8.73 17.18 2.12
CA ARG A 67 -9.75 17.31 3.18
C ARG A 67 -11.08 16.63 2.82
N SER A 68 -11.08 15.55 2.05
CA SER A 68 -12.27 14.76 1.76
C SER A 68 -12.45 13.68 2.82
N THR A 69 -12.68 14.12 4.06
CA THR A 69 -13.50 13.34 5.00
C THR A 69 -14.89 13.27 4.39
N GLY A 70 -15.18 12.15 3.74
CA GLY A 70 -16.44 11.94 3.06
C GLY A 70 -16.29 10.90 1.96
N PHE A 71 -16.16 9.63 2.37
CA PHE A 71 -16.30 8.43 1.52
C PHE A 71 -15.23 8.24 0.43
N ILE A 72 -14.51 7.11 0.48
CA ILE A 72 -13.67 6.65 -0.63
C ILE A 72 -13.79 5.12 -0.76
N ALA A 73 -14.25 4.64 -1.93
CA ALA A 73 -14.48 3.23 -2.30
C ALA A 73 -15.72 2.53 -1.68
N GLY A 74 -16.87 3.22 -1.66
CA GLY A 74 -18.18 2.56 -1.45
C GLY A 74 -18.50 2.12 -0.02
N ARG A 75 -17.85 2.69 1.00
CA ARG A 75 -18.24 2.49 2.40
C ARG A 75 -18.70 3.78 3.03
N GLU A 76 -19.85 3.70 3.70
CA GLU A 76 -20.48 4.81 4.39
C GLU A 76 -19.70 5.22 5.65
N ILE A 77 -19.47 6.52 5.79
CA ILE A 77 -19.04 7.12 7.06
C ILE A 77 -20.34 7.40 7.84
N ILE A 78 -20.52 6.69 8.96
CA ILE A 78 -21.44 7.04 10.05
C ILE A 78 -20.59 7.65 11.16
#